data_AF-A0A096M929-F1
#
_entry.id   AF-A0A096M929-F1
#
_cell.length_a   1.000
_cell.length_b   1.000
_cell.length_c   1.000
_cell.angle_alpha   90.00
_cell.angle_beta   90.00
_cell.angle_gamma   90.00
#
_symmetry.space_group_name_H-M   'P 1'
#
loop_
_entity.id
_entity.type
_entity.pdbx_description
1 polymer ?
#
loop_
_entity_poly.entity_id
_entity_poly.type
_entity_poly.pdbx_seq_one_letter_code
_entity_poly.pdbx_strand_id
1 'polypeptide(L)'
;MDHAQLEAFLTAQTKRHGGGGLSAEQAAALSRFWKSQRVRVRESLLAQHRWEPTLRGLSWRVDLQTGDSHGNADHRGPVALMELELGRAGQWKHRVKERGR
;
A
#
# COMPACT_ATOMS: atom_id res chain seq x y z
N MET A 1 11.82 10.28 -1.65
CA MET A 1 12.80 11.36 -1.45
C MET A 1 13.21 11.93 -2.81
N ASP A 2 12.86 13.19 -3.04
CA ASP A 2 13.29 13.94 -4.23
C ASP A 2 14.73 14.48 -4.10
N HIS A 3 15.22 15.16 -5.12
CA HIS A 3 16.59 15.65 -5.16
C HIS A 3 16.83 16.76 -4.12
N ALA A 4 15.86 17.67 -3.94
CA ALA A 4 15.98 18.76 -2.98
C ALA A 4 16.07 18.26 -1.54
N GLN A 5 15.26 17.24 -1.21
CA GLN A 5 15.31 16.57 0.09
C GLN A 5 16.65 15.87 0.32
N LEU A 6 17.24 15.26 -0.72
CA LEU A 6 18.56 14.63 -0.64
C LEU A 6 19.68 15.62 -0.40
N GLU A 7 19.71 16.70 -1.16
CA GLU A 7 20.73 17.73 -0.97
C GLU A 7 20.62 18.37 0.41
N ALA A 8 19.40 18.64 0.90
CA ALA A 8 19.18 19.13 2.25
C ALA A 8 19.68 18.15 3.32
N PHE A 9 19.37 16.85 3.18
CA PHE A 9 19.83 15.81 4.10
C PHE A 9 21.36 15.69 4.11
N LEU A 10 21.99 15.59 2.93
CA LEU A 10 23.44 15.47 2.82
C LEU A 10 24.14 16.71 3.35
N THR A 11 23.62 17.91 3.06
CA THR A 11 24.14 19.19 3.60
C THR A 11 24.06 19.24 5.12
N ALA A 12 22.97 18.74 5.72
CA ALA A 12 22.84 18.65 7.16
C ALA A 12 23.85 17.67 7.77
N GLN A 13 24.12 16.54 7.12
CA GLN A 13 25.07 15.53 7.61
C GLN A 13 26.54 15.95 7.47
N THR A 14 26.89 16.70 6.42
CA THR A 14 28.26 17.20 6.23
C THR A 14 28.59 18.39 7.13
N LYS A 15 27.58 19.16 7.57
CA LYS A 15 27.74 20.29 8.51
C LYS A 15 27.77 19.90 9.99
N ARG A 16 27.49 18.64 10.34
CA ARG A 16 27.57 18.17 11.73
C ARG A 16 29.03 18.13 12.19
N HIS A 17 29.45 19.14 12.94
CA HIS A 17 30.73 19.15 13.64
C HIS A 17 30.68 18.18 14.83
N GLY A 18 31.58 17.19 14.82
CA GLY A 18 31.74 16.20 15.89
C GLY A 18 31.54 14.77 15.41
N GLY A 19 32.63 14.14 14.90
CA GLY A 19 32.88 12.69 14.74
C GLY A 19 31.91 11.80 13.94
N GLY A 20 30.63 12.15 13.84
CA GLY A 20 29.55 11.32 13.28
C GLY A 20 28.83 11.97 12.09
N GLY A 21 29.40 13.01 11.50
CA GLY A 21 28.95 13.57 10.23
C GLY A 21 29.54 12.81 9.03
N LEU A 22 28.90 12.94 7.86
CA LEU A 22 29.41 12.36 6.62
C LEU A 22 30.54 13.23 6.05
N SER A 23 31.60 12.61 5.53
CA SER A 23 32.59 13.33 4.74
C SER A 23 31.98 13.79 3.40
N ALA A 24 32.60 14.78 2.76
CA ALA A 24 32.17 15.25 1.44
C ALA A 24 32.21 14.13 0.38
N GLU A 25 33.20 13.24 0.46
CA GLU A 25 33.32 12.08 -0.42
C GLU A 25 32.19 11.07 -0.19
N GLN A 26 31.87 10.77 1.07
CA GLN A 26 30.75 9.88 1.42
C GLN A 26 29.41 10.46 0.96
N ALA A 27 29.19 11.77 1.12
CA ALA A 27 28.01 12.45 0.62
C ALA A 27 27.89 12.37 -0.91
N ALA A 28 28.99 12.57 -1.63
CA ALA A 28 29.01 12.44 -3.09
C ALA A 28 28.71 11.01 -3.55
N ALA A 29 29.26 10.00 -2.87
CA ALA A 29 28.97 8.60 -3.13
C ALA A 29 27.49 8.26 -2.88
N LEU A 30 26.92 8.72 -1.76
CA LEU A 30 25.50 8.58 -1.43
C LEU A 30 24.59 9.26 -2.44
N SER A 31 24.95 10.45 -2.92
CA SER A 31 24.18 11.16 -3.96
C SER A 31 24.12 10.37 -5.27
N ARG A 32 25.27 9.82 -5.72
CA ARG A 32 25.35 8.96 -6.91
C ARG A 32 24.58 7.65 -6.73
N PHE A 33 24.70 7.02 -5.56
CA PHE A 33 23.95 5.82 -5.22
C PHE A 33 22.45 6.08 -5.27
N TRP A 34 21.96 7.11 -4.59
CA TRP A 34 20.53 7.42 -4.57
C TRP A 34 20.02 7.74 -5.97
N LYS A 35 20.76 8.54 -6.76
CA LYS A 35 20.39 8.85 -8.15
C LYS A 35 20.23 7.60 -9.00
N SER A 36 21.09 6.59 -8.83
CA SER A 36 21.05 5.36 -9.63
C SER A 36 20.08 4.30 -9.09
N GLN A 37 19.93 4.15 -7.78
CA GLN A 37 19.19 3.05 -7.16
C GLN A 37 17.81 3.43 -6.63
N ARG A 38 17.44 4.72 -6.56
CA ARG A 38 16.16 5.15 -5.97
C ARG A 38 14.95 4.42 -6.54
N VAL A 39 14.93 4.15 -7.85
CA VAL A 39 13.82 3.42 -8.49
C VAL A 39 13.73 1.99 -7.95
N ARG A 40 14.84 1.25 -7.94
CA ARG A 40 14.90 -0.12 -7.42
C ARG A 40 14.58 -0.21 -5.93
N VAL A 41 15.08 0.74 -5.12
CA VAL A 41 14.74 0.83 -3.69
C VAL A 41 13.24 1.06 -3.51
N ARG A 42 12.65 2.00 -4.28
CA ARG A 42 11.21 2.25 -4.26
C ARG A 42 10.41 1.01 -4.65
N GLU A 43 10.79 0.35 -5.74
CA GLU A 43 10.12 -0.86 -6.22
C GLU A 43 10.20 -1.99 -5.20
N SER A 44 11.37 -2.20 -4.59
CA SER A 44 11.56 -3.20 -3.54
C SER A 44 10.67 -2.91 -2.33
N LEU A 45 10.62 -1.66 -1.87
CA LEU A 45 9.74 -1.26 -0.77
C LEU A 45 8.27 -1.43 -1.14
N LEU A 46 7.86 -1.04 -2.35
CA LEU A 46 6.48 -1.23 -2.82
C LEU A 46 6.12 -2.72 -2.93
N ALA A 47 7.05 -3.58 -3.34
CA ALA A 47 6.82 -5.02 -3.43
C ALA A 47 6.67 -5.66 -2.04
N GLN A 48 7.47 -5.23 -1.06
CA GLN A 48 7.46 -5.78 0.30
C GLN A 48 6.30 -5.26 1.16
N HIS A 49 5.95 -3.99 1.00
CA HIS A 49 4.94 -3.34 1.84
C HIS A 49 3.58 -3.19 1.16
N ARG A 50 3.34 -3.87 0.03
CA ARG A 50 2.01 -3.88 -0.62
C ARG A 50 1.03 -4.66 0.25
N TRP A 51 0.00 -3.98 0.74
CA TRP A 51 -1.07 -4.65 1.49
C TRP A 51 -1.94 -5.49 0.53
N GLU A 52 -2.06 -6.79 0.84
CA GLU A 52 -2.95 -7.79 0.24
C GLU A 52 -3.43 -7.46 -1.20
N PRO A 53 -2.54 -7.38 -2.19
CA PRO A 53 -2.86 -6.74 -3.45
C PRO A 53 -3.61 -7.63 -4.46
N THR A 54 -4.03 -8.82 -4.04
CA THR A 54 -4.75 -9.76 -4.91
C THR A 54 -6.18 -9.91 -4.41
N LEU A 55 -7.16 -9.84 -5.32
CA LEU A 55 -8.54 -10.18 -5.00
C LEU A 55 -8.68 -11.70 -4.99
N ARG A 56 -8.97 -12.28 -3.83
CA ARG A 56 -9.16 -13.73 -3.66
C ARG A 56 -10.60 -14.15 -3.87
N GLY A 57 -11.53 -13.27 -3.51
CA GLY A 57 -12.95 -13.56 -3.53
C GLY A 57 -13.76 -12.28 -3.67
N LEU A 58 -14.89 -12.42 -4.35
CA LEU A 58 -15.92 -11.41 -4.42
C LEU A 58 -17.25 -12.12 -4.17
N SER A 59 -18.00 -11.68 -3.18
CA SER A 59 -19.40 -12.02 -3.02
C SER A 59 -20.21 -10.74 -3.12
N TRP A 60 -21.42 -10.84 -3.65
CA TRP A 60 -22.33 -9.71 -3.67
C TRP A 60 -23.77 -10.20 -3.56
N ARG A 61 -24.63 -9.33 -3.05
CA ARG A 61 -26.08 -9.51 -3.10
C ARG A 61 -26.73 -8.17 -3.43
N VAL A 62 -27.95 -8.24 -3.93
CA VAL A 62 -28.81 -7.07 -4.08
C VAL A 62 -30.00 -7.24 -3.16
N ASP A 63 -30.17 -6.28 -2.26
CA ASP A 63 -31.28 -6.21 -1.33
C ASP A 63 -32.28 -5.17 -1.82
N LEU A 64 -33.57 -5.49 -1.72
CA LEU A 64 -34.64 -4.52 -1.92
C LEU A 64 -35.02 -3.98 -0.55
N GLN A 65 -34.76 -2.70 -0.30
CA GLN A 65 -35.11 -2.04 0.94
C GLN A 65 -36.64 -1.95 1.06
N THR A 66 -37.24 -2.82 1.87
CA THR A 66 -38.69 -2.77 2.15
C THR A 66 -39.00 -1.76 3.25
N GLY A 67 -38.73 -0.48 3.01
CA GLY A 67 -39.13 0.66 3.85
C GLY A 67 -38.35 0.82 5.17
N ASP A 68 -38.16 2.07 5.59
CA ASP A 68 -37.67 2.40 6.93
C ASP A 68 -38.83 2.33 7.95
N SER A 69 -38.51 2.25 9.24
CA SER A 69 -39.51 2.29 10.33
C SER A 69 -40.22 3.65 10.45
N HIS A 70 -39.80 4.66 9.69
CA HIS A 70 -40.29 6.03 9.73
C HIS A 70 -41.17 6.44 8.54
N GLY A 71 -41.44 5.53 7.60
CA GLY A 71 -42.37 5.73 6.49
C GLY A 71 -41.86 6.65 5.37
N ASN A 72 -40.55 6.91 5.30
CA ASN A 72 -39.97 7.73 4.24
C ASN A 72 -39.65 6.86 3.01
N ALA A 73 -40.50 6.95 1.99
CA ALA A 73 -40.45 6.13 0.78
C ALA A 73 -39.34 6.53 -0.22
N ASP A 74 -38.58 7.59 0.06
CA ASP A 74 -37.65 8.20 -0.90
C ASP A 74 -36.38 7.36 -1.18
N HIS A 75 -36.10 6.32 -0.38
CA HIS A 75 -34.90 5.46 -0.52
C HIS A 75 -35.22 3.98 -0.81
N ARG A 76 -36.32 3.69 -1.51
CA ARG A 76 -36.83 2.32 -1.76
C ARG A 76 -36.18 1.56 -2.92
N GLY A 77 -34.96 1.94 -3.31
CA GLY A 77 -34.24 1.37 -4.45
C GLY A 77 -33.48 0.07 -4.11
N PRO A 78 -33.13 -0.74 -5.13
CA PRO A 78 -32.23 -1.87 -4.93
C PRO A 78 -30.86 -1.40 -4.44
N VAL A 79 -30.34 -2.05 -3.41
CA VAL A 79 -29.02 -1.78 -2.83
C VAL A 79 -28.11 -2.99 -3.08
N ALA A 80 -26.94 -2.77 -3.66
CA ALA A 80 -25.92 -3.80 -3.79
C ALA A 80 -24.98 -3.79 -2.57
N LEU A 81 -24.84 -4.94 -1.92
CA LEU A 81 -23.80 -5.17 -0.92
C LEU A 81 -22.72 -6.04 -1.55
N MET A 82 -21.45 -5.63 -1.42
CA MET A 82 -20.30 -6.33 -1.96
C MET A 82 -19.31 -6.64 -0.86
N GLU A 83 -18.83 -7.88 -0.82
CA GLU A 83 -17.77 -8.35 0.07
C GLU A 83 -16.54 -8.73 -0.77
N LEU A 84 -15.41 -8.10 -0.46
CA LEU A 84 -14.15 -8.28 -1.16
C LEU A 84 -13.18 -9.01 -0.22
N GLU A 85 -12.74 -10.21 -0.60
CA GLU A 85 -11.67 -10.91 0.09
C GLU A 85 -10.33 -10.55 -0.56
N LEU A 86 -9.49 -9.79 0.13
CA LEU A 86 -8.16 -9.39 -0.34
C LEU A 86 -7.07 -10.32 0.21
N GLY A 87 -6.00 -10.50 -0.57
CA GLY A 87 -4.95 -11.47 -0.32
C GLY A 87 -3.52 -11.08 -0.75
N ARG A 88 -2.49 -11.66 -0.12
CA ARG A 88 -1.10 -11.64 -0.60
C ARG A 88 -0.96 -12.51 -1.83
N ALA A 89 -0.11 -12.07 -2.75
CA ALA A 89 0.34 -12.88 -3.88
C ALA A 89 0.96 -14.20 -3.37
N GLY A 90 0.56 -15.33 -3.96
CA GLY A 90 1.10 -16.65 -3.64
C GLY A 90 0.43 -17.38 -2.47
N GLN A 91 -0.42 -16.73 -1.68
CA GLN A 91 -1.25 -17.41 -0.69
C GLN A 91 -2.56 -17.89 -1.35
N TRP A 92 -2.50 -19.05 -2.01
CA TRP A 92 -3.70 -19.74 -2.46
C TRP A 92 -4.17 -20.64 -1.32
N LYS A 93 -5.21 -20.23 -0.59
CA LYS A 93 -5.86 -21.14 0.34
C LYS A 93 -6.51 -22.25 -0.48
N HIS A 94 -6.02 -23.47 -0.31
CA HIS A 94 -6.68 -24.68 -0.78
C HIS A 94 -8.02 -24.79 -0.04
N ARG A 95 -9.07 -24.18 -0.60
CA ARG A 95 -10.43 -24.36 -0.07
C ARG A 95 -10.84 -25.78 -0.47
N VAL A 96 -10.51 -26.74 0.39
CA VAL A 96 -11.15 -28.05 0.37
C VAL A 96 -12.64 -27.78 0.51
N LYS A 97 -13.38 -27.94 -0.61
CA LYS A 97 -14.83 -28.05 -0.56
C LYS A 97 -15.13 -29.31 0.24
N GLU A 98 -15.36 -29.19 1.53
CA GLU A 98 -16.23 -30.14 2.21
C GLU A 98 -17.63 -29.97 1.59
N ARG A 99 -17.89 -30.73 0.53
CA ARG A 99 -19.25 -31.15 0.21
C ARG A 99 -19.64 -32.16 1.29
N GLY A 100 -20.12 -31.65 2.42
CA GLY A 100 -20.96 -32.41 3.35
C GLY A 100 -22.34 -32.64 2.71
N ARG A 101 -22.84 -33.85 2.93
CA ARG A 101 -23.98 -34.52 2.29
C ARG A 101 -25.30 -33.77 2.35
#